data_AF-A0A838KIK4-F1
#
_entry.id   AF-A0A838KIK4-F1
#
_cell.length_a   1.000
_cell.length_b   1.000
_cell.length_c   1.000
_cell.angle_alpha   90.00
_cell.angle_beta   90.00
_cell.angle_gamma   90.00
#
_symmetry.space_group_name_H-M   'P 1'
#
loop_
_entity.id
_entity.type
_entity.pdbx_description
1 polymer ?
#
loop_
_entity_poly.entity_id
_entity_poly.type
_entity_poly.pdbx_seq_one_letter_code
_entity_poly.pdbx_strand_id
1 'polypeptide(L)'
;AQHPGQGAGQGGRPGGYGHVPESGFGRVPTPGQAQVDRPLVGTLEEGGVIDPDVLWSCTTCGACVEQCPVDIEHVDHILDMRRFQVLVESSFPSEAGTMLRNLENKGDPWGLGARARLDWAKGLPFDVPVVGEDVTDLAEVDYLYWVGCAGALEDRAKKTTRAFAELLHIAGVRFAVLGEAEACSGDPARRLGNEFVFQMLAQQNIETLDEAGAGRTVIVATCPHCFNSLGREYPQLGGTYEVVHHTQLLSRLVAEGRLTPITPIDALVTYHDPCYLGRHNSGYTPPREILAGVPGLRTQEMHRCKERGFCCGAGGARMWMEEKIGKRVNVERVDEALALDPDVVSTACPFCLVMLGDAVAAKKQDGTAREDVDVLDVAQLMLRSVKRNITVVPVDGT
;
A
#
# COMPACT_ATOMS: atom_id res chain seq x y z
N ALA A 1 60.78 -3.07 -25.66
CA ALA A 1 60.75 -2.96 -24.18
C ALA A 1 59.37 -2.41 -23.83
N GLN A 2 58.33 -3.22 -23.59
CA GLN A 2 58.13 -4.18 -22.49
C GLN A 2 58.45 -3.59 -21.11
N HIS A 3 57.47 -3.79 -20.23
CA HIS A 3 57.48 -3.78 -18.76
C HIS A 3 56.83 -2.60 -18.00
N PRO A 4 56.19 -2.89 -16.84
CA PRO A 4 54.73 -2.85 -16.72
C PRO A 4 54.26 -2.12 -15.44
N GLY A 5 52.95 -1.96 -15.27
CA GLY A 5 52.34 -1.49 -14.02
C GLY A 5 51.25 -2.44 -13.54
N GLN A 6 51.65 -3.51 -12.85
CA GLN A 6 50.75 -4.28 -12.00
C GLN A 6 50.46 -3.46 -10.73
N GLY A 7 49.23 -2.98 -10.58
CA GLY A 7 48.67 -2.53 -9.31
C GLY A 7 47.80 -3.64 -8.75
N ALA A 8 48.30 -4.28 -7.69
CA ALA A 8 47.69 -5.40 -7.02
C ALA A 8 46.26 -5.11 -6.53
N GLY A 9 45.40 -6.11 -6.70
CA GLY A 9 44.05 -6.12 -6.18
C GLY A 9 44.01 -5.95 -4.67
N GLN A 10 43.14 -5.05 -4.22
CA GLN A 10 42.57 -5.13 -2.89
C GLN A 10 41.27 -5.92 -2.99
N GLY A 11 41.25 -7.05 -2.31
CA GLY A 11 40.14 -8.00 -2.30
C GLY A 11 38.85 -7.35 -1.82
N GLY A 12 37.92 -7.16 -2.76
CA GLY A 12 36.50 -7.06 -2.44
C GLY A 12 36.04 -8.40 -1.88
N ARG A 13 35.31 -8.35 -0.76
CA ARG A 13 34.67 -9.51 -0.14
C ARG A 13 33.76 -10.23 -1.18
N PRO A 14 33.66 -11.57 -1.13
CA PRO A 14 32.69 -12.30 -1.93
C PRO A 14 31.31 -12.05 -1.31
N GLY A 15 30.48 -11.22 -1.94
CA GLY A 15 29.13 -10.91 -1.44
C GLY A 15 28.60 -9.51 -1.74
N GLY A 16 29.25 -8.72 -2.59
CA GLY A 16 28.65 -7.51 -3.15
C GLY A 16 28.03 -7.82 -4.50
N TYR A 17 26.70 -7.78 -4.60
CA TYR A 17 26.01 -7.77 -5.89
C TYR A 17 26.58 -6.60 -6.72
N GLY A 18 27.24 -6.92 -7.83
CA GLY A 18 27.76 -5.90 -8.74
C GLY A 18 26.56 -5.16 -9.32
N HIS A 19 26.42 -3.87 -8.99
CA HIS A 19 25.33 -3.05 -9.53
C HIS A 19 25.29 -3.15 -11.06
N VAL A 20 24.08 -3.30 -11.61
CA VAL A 20 23.86 -3.14 -13.05
C VAL A 20 24.44 -1.79 -13.47
N PRO A 21 25.37 -1.75 -14.44
CA PRO A 21 25.91 -0.48 -14.92
C PRO A 21 24.79 0.45 -15.38
N GLU A 22 24.91 1.76 -15.20
CA GLU A 22 23.91 2.71 -15.74
C GLU A 22 23.69 2.56 -17.25
N SER A 23 24.71 2.10 -17.99
CA SER A 23 24.62 1.79 -19.42
C SER A 23 23.77 0.56 -19.75
N GLY A 24 23.33 -0.21 -18.74
CA GLY A 24 22.80 -1.55 -18.88
C GLY A 24 23.85 -2.57 -19.33
N PHE A 25 23.41 -3.80 -19.55
CA PHE A 25 24.25 -4.85 -20.13
C PHE A 25 24.52 -4.62 -21.61
N GLY A 26 25.69 -5.07 -22.06
CA GLY A 26 26.11 -4.95 -23.46
C GLY A 26 25.11 -5.60 -24.42
N ARG A 27 24.83 -4.92 -25.55
CA ARG A 27 24.02 -5.48 -26.64
C ARG A 27 24.84 -6.53 -27.40
N VAL A 28 24.18 -7.59 -27.87
CA VAL A 28 24.77 -8.45 -28.90
C VAL A 28 24.58 -7.71 -30.24
N PRO A 29 25.67 -7.32 -30.93
CA PRO A 29 25.57 -6.43 -32.08
C PRO A 29 25.09 -7.13 -33.36
N THR A 30 25.22 -8.46 -33.43
CA THR A 30 24.88 -9.24 -34.63
C THR A 30 23.62 -10.06 -34.39
N PRO A 31 22.57 -9.92 -35.22
CA PRO A 31 21.42 -10.83 -35.19
C PRO A 31 21.87 -12.28 -35.41
N GLY A 32 21.36 -13.22 -34.61
CA GLY A 32 21.71 -14.64 -34.74
C GLY A 32 21.36 -15.46 -33.50
N GLN A 33 21.79 -16.71 -33.47
CA GLN A 33 21.46 -17.66 -32.39
C GLN A 33 21.90 -17.14 -31.00
N ALA A 34 23.05 -16.47 -30.92
CA ALA A 34 23.54 -15.86 -29.68
C ALA A 34 22.64 -14.74 -29.14
N GLN A 35 21.81 -14.10 -29.96
CA GLN A 35 20.79 -13.15 -29.50
C GLN A 35 19.55 -13.90 -29.00
N VAL A 36 19.16 -14.97 -29.68
CA VAL A 36 17.98 -15.80 -29.36
C VAL A 36 18.17 -16.56 -28.05
N ASP A 37 19.38 -17.06 -27.80
CA ASP A 37 19.70 -17.84 -26.60
C ASP A 37 19.89 -16.99 -25.34
N ARG A 38 19.90 -15.65 -25.45
CA ARG A 38 20.04 -14.79 -24.27
C ARG A 38 18.77 -14.86 -23.44
N PRO A 39 18.87 -15.16 -22.13
CA PRO A 39 17.72 -15.10 -21.26
C PRO A 39 17.24 -13.65 -21.15
N LEU A 40 15.93 -13.44 -21.22
CA LEU A 40 15.35 -12.11 -21.06
C LEU A 40 15.65 -11.53 -19.67
N VAL A 41 15.54 -12.38 -18.64
CA VAL A 41 15.89 -12.06 -17.25
C VAL A 41 17.01 -13.00 -16.82
N GLY A 42 18.13 -12.43 -16.37
CA GLY A 42 19.31 -13.19 -15.93
C GLY A 42 20.48 -12.26 -15.61
N THR A 43 21.48 -12.76 -14.90
CA THR A 43 22.66 -11.97 -14.53
C THR A 43 23.55 -11.68 -15.75
N LEU A 44 24.56 -10.83 -15.57
CA LEU A 44 25.55 -10.57 -16.63
C LEU A 44 26.30 -11.85 -17.04
N GLU A 45 26.62 -12.72 -16.08
CA GLU A 45 27.31 -14.00 -16.30
C GLU A 45 26.45 -14.98 -17.11
N GLU A 46 25.13 -14.94 -16.93
CA GLU A 46 24.15 -15.72 -17.69
C GLU A 46 23.87 -15.12 -19.07
N GLY A 47 24.46 -13.95 -19.38
CA GLY A 47 24.20 -13.23 -20.62
C GLY A 47 22.79 -12.62 -20.67
N GLY A 48 22.18 -12.34 -19.53
CA GLY A 48 20.83 -11.77 -19.44
C GLY A 48 20.68 -10.42 -20.13
N VAL A 49 19.43 -10.05 -20.43
CA VAL A 49 19.07 -8.72 -20.94
C VAL A 49 18.68 -7.79 -19.79
N ILE A 50 17.83 -8.27 -18.89
CA ILE A 50 17.36 -7.57 -17.70
C ILE A 50 17.91 -8.31 -16.47
N ASP A 51 18.67 -7.59 -15.64
CA ASP A 51 19.15 -8.16 -14.38
C ASP A 51 17.98 -8.41 -13.40
N PRO A 52 17.98 -9.52 -12.64
CA PRO A 52 16.99 -9.77 -11.60
C PRO A 52 16.81 -8.61 -10.61
N ASP A 53 17.88 -7.90 -10.24
CA ASP A 53 17.79 -6.75 -9.33
C ASP A 53 16.96 -5.60 -9.93
N VAL A 54 17.04 -5.38 -11.24
CA VAL A 54 16.19 -4.40 -11.93
C VAL A 54 14.74 -4.85 -11.94
N LEU A 55 14.50 -6.13 -12.23
CA LEU A 55 13.14 -6.69 -12.26
C LEU A 55 12.48 -6.61 -10.88
N TRP A 56 13.18 -7.03 -9.83
CA TRP A 56 12.64 -7.18 -8.47
C TRP A 56 12.69 -5.90 -7.64
N SER A 57 13.45 -4.88 -8.05
CA SER A 57 13.42 -3.54 -7.43
C SER A 57 12.19 -2.72 -7.80
N CYS A 58 11.50 -3.05 -8.88
CA CYS A 58 10.29 -2.35 -9.29
C CYS A 58 9.20 -2.42 -8.19
N THR A 59 8.75 -1.26 -7.75
CA THR A 59 7.69 -1.10 -6.73
C THR A 59 6.29 -1.01 -7.34
N THR A 60 6.16 -1.19 -8.66
CA THR A 60 4.91 -1.02 -9.44
C THR A 60 4.20 0.32 -9.21
N CYS A 61 4.95 1.34 -8.76
CA CYS A 61 4.35 2.61 -8.35
C CYS A 61 3.90 3.49 -9.53
N GLY A 62 4.24 3.14 -10.76
CA GLY A 62 3.83 3.86 -11.98
C GLY A 62 4.59 5.15 -12.26
N ALA A 63 5.60 5.54 -11.46
CA ALA A 63 6.31 6.80 -11.67
C ALA A 63 7.03 6.86 -13.04
N CYS A 64 7.60 5.75 -13.51
CA CYS A 64 8.24 5.68 -14.82
C CYS A 64 7.26 5.81 -15.98
N VAL A 65 6.03 5.30 -15.83
CA VAL A 65 4.97 5.42 -16.84
C VAL A 65 4.46 6.85 -16.88
N GLU A 66 4.16 7.44 -15.72
CA GLU A 66 3.69 8.83 -15.58
C GLU A 66 4.66 9.87 -16.18
N GLN A 67 5.96 9.63 -16.07
CA GLN A 67 6.98 10.55 -16.59
C GLN A 67 7.38 10.25 -18.05
N CYS A 68 6.85 9.19 -18.66
CA CYS A 68 7.26 8.79 -20.00
C CYS A 68 6.60 9.71 -21.05
N PRO A 69 7.37 10.47 -21.86
CA PRO A 69 6.80 11.37 -22.86
C PRO A 69 6.19 10.65 -24.07
N VAL A 70 6.33 9.32 -24.14
CA VAL A 70 5.88 8.47 -25.25
C VAL A 70 5.05 7.28 -24.74
N ASP A 71 4.50 7.39 -23.52
CA ASP A 71 3.52 6.45 -22.96
C ASP A 71 3.94 4.97 -22.97
N ILE A 72 5.21 4.69 -22.63
CA ILE A 72 5.66 3.30 -22.48
C ILE A 72 5.09 2.68 -21.20
N GLU A 73 4.39 1.55 -21.36
CA GLU A 73 3.77 0.74 -20.31
C GLU A 73 4.79 -0.13 -19.55
N HIS A 74 5.83 0.49 -19.00
CA HIS A 74 6.94 -0.21 -18.33
C HIS A 74 6.49 -1.19 -17.24
N VAL A 75 5.47 -0.81 -16.46
CA VAL A 75 4.99 -1.62 -15.33
C VAL A 75 4.38 -2.94 -15.82
N ASP A 76 3.62 -2.91 -16.92
CA ASP A 76 2.93 -4.10 -17.44
C ASP A 76 3.93 -5.11 -17.98
N HIS A 77 4.94 -4.65 -18.75
CA HIS A 77 6.04 -5.50 -19.20
C HIS A 77 6.85 -6.09 -18.04
N ILE A 78 7.12 -5.31 -16.98
CA ILE A 78 7.77 -5.86 -15.77
C ILE A 78 6.91 -6.95 -15.14
N LEU A 79 5.60 -6.75 -15.05
CA LEU A 79 4.70 -7.73 -14.47
C LEU A 79 4.55 -8.99 -15.34
N ASP A 80 4.57 -8.86 -16.67
CA ASP A 80 4.61 -10.01 -17.59
C ASP A 80 5.89 -10.82 -17.37
N MET A 81 7.04 -10.15 -17.29
CA MET A 81 8.32 -10.82 -17.01
C MET A 81 8.32 -11.51 -15.63
N ARG A 82 7.81 -10.84 -14.59
CA ARG A 82 7.64 -11.44 -13.25
C ARG A 82 6.71 -12.65 -13.28
N ARG A 83 5.60 -12.58 -14.03
CA ARG A 83 4.68 -13.72 -14.22
C ARG A 83 5.38 -14.91 -14.85
N PHE A 84 6.16 -14.69 -15.92
CA PHE A 84 6.96 -15.75 -16.52
C PHE A 84 7.98 -16.35 -15.53
N GLN A 85 8.73 -15.48 -14.83
CA GLN A 85 9.73 -15.91 -13.84
C GLN A 85 9.11 -16.74 -12.71
N VAL A 86 7.96 -16.33 -12.17
CA VAL A 86 7.31 -17.03 -11.05
C VAL A 86 6.63 -18.33 -11.50
N LEU A 87 5.90 -18.29 -12.62
CA LEU A 87 5.03 -19.41 -13.02
C LEU A 87 5.74 -20.48 -13.86
N VAL A 88 6.75 -20.09 -14.63
CA VAL A 88 7.45 -21.00 -15.55
C VAL A 88 8.81 -21.37 -14.99
N GLU A 89 9.61 -20.38 -14.59
CA GLU A 89 10.97 -20.60 -14.10
C GLU A 89 11.02 -20.95 -12.60
N SER A 90 9.92 -20.75 -11.86
CA SER A 90 9.90 -20.83 -10.39
C SER A 90 11.01 -19.99 -9.73
N SER A 91 11.34 -18.87 -10.36
CA SER A 91 12.44 -17.97 -10.00
C SER A 91 11.87 -16.65 -9.47
N PHE A 92 12.02 -16.42 -8.17
CA PHE A 92 11.63 -15.18 -7.50
C PHE A 92 12.36 -15.03 -6.16
N PRO A 93 12.38 -13.84 -5.55
CA PRO A 93 13.07 -13.63 -4.29
C PRO A 93 12.52 -14.53 -3.18
N SER A 94 13.41 -15.34 -2.59
CA SER A 94 13.08 -16.36 -1.60
C SER A 94 12.30 -15.82 -0.38
N GLU A 95 12.56 -14.56 -0.03
CA GLU A 95 11.95 -13.81 1.05
C GLU A 95 10.41 -13.71 0.89
N ALA A 96 9.93 -13.62 -0.36
CA ALA A 96 8.51 -13.57 -0.67
C ALA A 96 7.79 -14.93 -0.51
N GLY A 97 8.54 -16.04 -0.42
CA GLY A 97 7.98 -17.39 -0.37
C GLY A 97 7.08 -17.65 0.84
N THR A 98 7.38 -17.07 2.00
CA THR A 98 6.52 -17.19 3.19
C THR A 98 5.19 -16.48 2.98
N MET A 99 5.22 -15.26 2.42
CA MET A 99 4.01 -14.50 2.11
C MET A 99 3.12 -15.24 1.11
N LEU A 100 3.70 -15.82 0.03
CA LEU A 100 2.95 -16.61 -0.94
C LEU A 100 2.27 -17.84 -0.31
N ARG A 101 3.00 -18.61 0.50
CA ARG A 101 2.42 -19.77 1.21
C ARG A 101 1.31 -19.35 2.17
N ASN A 102 1.46 -18.22 2.86
CA ASN A 102 0.42 -17.71 3.76
C ASN A 102 -0.83 -17.30 2.97
N LEU A 103 -0.66 -16.59 1.85
CA LEU A 103 -1.78 -16.24 0.96
C LEU A 103 -2.52 -17.49 0.47
N GLU A 104 -1.79 -18.51 0.03
CA GLU A 104 -2.38 -19.75 -0.48
C GLU A 104 -3.12 -20.55 0.61
N ASN A 105 -2.52 -20.69 1.80
CA ASN A 105 -3.04 -21.59 2.84
C ASN A 105 -3.99 -20.92 3.84
N LYS A 106 -3.92 -19.59 3.98
CA LYS A 106 -4.65 -18.82 5.01
C LYS A 106 -5.47 -17.67 4.45
N GLY A 107 -5.29 -17.32 3.17
CA GLY A 107 -5.97 -16.19 2.57
C GLY A 107 -5.46 -14.83 3.05
N ASP A 108 -4.30 -14.77 3.74
CA ASP A 108 -3.70 -13.52 4.21
C ASP A 108 -2.16 -13.62 4.20
N PRO A 109 -1.44 -12.52 3.95
CA PRO A 109 0.01 -12.59 3.79
C PRO A 109 0.78 -12.69 5.13
N TRP A 110 0.14 -12.41 6.27
CA TRP A 110 0.73 -12.53 7.62
C TRP A 110 0.59 -13.94 8.22
N GLY A 111 -0.26 -14.80 7.66
CA GLY A 111 -0.51 -16.16 8.11
C GLY A 111 -1.32 -16.25 9.42
N LEU A 112 -2.04 -15.19 9.80
CA LEU A 112 -2.82 -15.16 11.06
C LEU A 112 -4.17 -15.87 10.93
N GLY A 113 -4.70 -16.00 9.71
CA GLY A 113 -5.95 -16.68 9.39
C GLY A 113 -7.21 -15.87 9.69
N ALA A 114 -8.35 -16.42 9.26
CA ALA A 114 -9.66 -15.75 9.25
C ALA A 114 -10.13 -15.26 10.63
N ARG A 115 -9.92 -16.04 11.70
CA ARG A 115 -10.39 -15.73 13.06
C ARG A 115 -9.83 -14.43 13.65
N ALA A 116 -8.65 -14.00 13.19
CA ALA A 116 -8.04 -12.76 13.66
C ALA A 116 -8.64 -11.50 13.00
N ARG A 117 -9.46 -11.66 11.94
CA ARG A 117 -9.88 -10.53 11.10
C ARG A 117 -10.86 -9.56 11.76
N LEU A 118 -11.55 -9.98 12.82
CA LEU A 118 -12.44 -9.12 13.60
C LEU A 118 -11.78 -8.56 14.88
N ASP A 119 -10.51 -8.89 15.15
CA ASP A 119 -9.81 -8.43 16.35
C ASP A 119 -9.74 -6.90 16.45
N TRP A 120 -9.67 -6.21 15.31
CA TRP A 120 -9.64 -4.74 15.27
C TRP A 120 -10.92 -4.11 15.80
N ALA A 121 -12.06 -4.80 15.78
CA ALA A 121 -13.34 -4.25 16.23
C ALA A 121 -13.50 -4.30 17.76
N LYS A 122 -12.71 -5.14 18.45
CA LYS A 122 -12.80 -5.34 19.91
C LYS A 122 -12.64 -4.02 20.68
N GLY A 123 -13.58 -3.71 21.56
CA GLY A 123 -13.54 -2.50 22.40
C GLY A 123 -13.85 -1.20 21.65
N LEU A 124 -14.49 -1.26 20.48
CA LEU A 124 -15.22 -0.10 19.94
C LEU A 124 -16.48 0.15 20.79
N PRO A 125 -16.98 1.40 20.88
CA PRO A 125 -18.16 1.73 21.67
C PRO A 125 -19.49 1.37 20.98
N PHE A 126 -19.43 0.66 19.84
CA PHE A 126 -20.57 0.22 19.04
C PHE A 126 -20.23 -1.13 18.39
N ASP A 127 -21.26 -1.88 18.02
CA ASP A 127 -21.12 -3.17 17.35
C ASP A 127 -20.82 -2.96 15.85
N VAL A 128 -19.94 -3.80 15.31
CA VAL A 128 -19.59 -3.81 13.88
C VAL A 128 -20.36 -4.94 13.21
N PRO A 129 -21.41 -4.65 12.41
CA PRO A 129 -22.24 -5.71 11.82
C PRO A 129 -21.46 -6.56 10.82
N VAL A 130 -21.62 -7.88 10.92
CA VAL A 130 -21.00 -8.86 10.02
C VAL A 130 -22.03 -9.43 9.06
N VAL A 131 -21.71 -9.45 7.76
CA VAL A 131 -22.58 -10.05 6.74
C VAL A 131 -22.70 -11.56 6.99
N GLY A 132 -23.94 -12.07 6.96
CA GLY A 132 -24.25 -13.47 7.23
C GLY A 132 -24.47 -13.79 8.72
N GLU A 133 -24.07 -12.90 9.63
CA GLU A 133 -24.32 -13.04 11.08
C GLU A 133 -25.37 -12.01 11.54
N ASP A 134 -25.09 -10.72 11.33
CA ASP A 134 -25.94 -9.61 11.77
C ASP A 134 -26.75 -8.99 10.63
N VAL A 135 -26.24 -9.08 9.38
CA VAL A 135 -26.85 -8.50 8.18
C VAL A 135 -27.05 -9.58 7.13
N THR A 136 -28.28 -9.80 6.70
CA THR A 136 -28.64 -10.83 5.70
C THR A 136 -28.62 -10.32 4.25
N ASP A 137 -28.93 -9.04 4.02
CA ASP A 137 -28.82 -8.41 2.69
C ASP A 137 -28.04 -7.09 2.80
N LEU A 138 -26.99 -6.92 1.99
CA LEU A 138 -26.22 -5.68 1.92
C LEU A 138 -27.05 -4.47 1.46
N ALA A 139 -28.26 -4.66 0.93
CA ALA A 139 -29.21 -3.58 0.68
C ALA A 139 -29.69 -2.88 1.98
N GLU A 140 -29.49 -3.49 3.14
CA GLU A 140 -29.84 -2.93 4.45
C GLU A 140 -28.82 -1.91 4.95
N VAL A 141 -27.62 -1.85 4.35
CA VAL A 141 -26.54 -0.93 4.73
C VAL A 141 -26.21 0.04 3.60
N ASP A 142 -25.57 1.16 3.93
CA ASP A 142 -25.19 2.17 2.94
C ASP A 142 -23.88 1.78 2.23
N TYR A 143 -22.98 1.08 2.94
CA TYR A 143 -21.68 0.64 2.42
C TYR A 143 -21.28 -0.74 2.95
N LEU A 144 -20.61 -1.52 2.10
CA LEU A 144 -19.80 -2.65 2.55
C LEU A 144 -18.38 -2.14 2.83
N TYR A 145 -17.93 -2.23 4.08
CA TYR A 145 -16.56 -1.86 4.43
C TYR A 145 -15.61 -3.05 4.20
N TRP A 146 -14.83 -2.96 3.12
CA TRP A 146 -13.71 -3.85 2.85
C TRP A 146 -12.51 -3.50 3.73
N VAL A 147 -12.24 -4.35 4.72
CA VAL A 147 -11.21 -4.09 5.73
C VAL A 147 -9.81 -4.36 5.15
N GLY A 148 -9.68 -5.41 4.36
CA GLY A 148 -8.43 -5.89 3.79
C GLY A 148 -7.47 -6.49 4.83
N CYS A 149 -6.42 -7.16 4.37
CA CYS A 149 -5.48 -7.85 5.26
C CYS A 149 -4.76 -6.89 6.22
N ALA A 150 -4.18 -5.80 5.71
CA ALA A 150 -3.42 -4.89 6.57
C ALA A 150 -4.34 -4.25 7.62
N GLY A 151 -5.52 -3.75 7.20
CA GLY A 151 -6.50 -3.15 8.11
C GLY A 151 -7.02 -4.12 9.18
N ALA A 152 -7.07 -5.41 8.88
CA ALA A 152 -7.51 -6.44 9.81
C ALA A 152 -6.39 -6.98 10.71
N LEU A 153 -5.15 -7.05 10.22
CA LEU A 153 -4.09 -7.89 10.81
C LEU A 153 -2.84 -7.12 11.26
N GLU A 154 -2.54 -5.96 10.68
CA GLU A 154 -1.35 -5.16 11.03
C GLU A 154 -1.71 -4.04 12.03
N ASP A 155 -0.96 -3.95 13.13
CA ASP A 155 -1.37 -3.16 14.30
C ASP A 155 -1.45 -1.65 14.07
N ARG A 156 -0.59 -1.06 13.22
CA ARG A 156 -0.71 0.37 12.87
C ARG A 156 -1.94 0.61 12.00
N ALA A 157 -2.17 -0.25 11.00
CA ALA A 157 -3.30 -0.17 10.09
C ALA A 157 -4.64 -0.43 10.79
N LYS A 158 -4.71 -1.32 11.80
CA LYS A 158 -5.91 -1.51 12.64
C LYS A 158 -6.39 -0.19 13.28
N LYS A 159 -5.49 0.72 13.63
CA LYS A 159 -5.87 2.05 14.16
C LYS A 159 -6.59 2.90 13.11
N THR A 160 -6.22 2.76 11.83
CA THR A 160 -6.92 3.41 10.71
C THR A 160 -8.31 2.78 10.53
N THR A 161 -8.40 1.45 10.54
CA THR A 161 -9.66 0.71 10.44
C THR A 161 -10.65 1.14 11.50
N ARG A 162 -10.20 1.17 12.76
CA ARG A 162 -11.00 1.65 13.90
C ARG A 162 -11.41 3.11 13.75
N ALA A 163 -10.48 3.97 13.34
CA ALA A 163 -10.77 5.39 13.18
C ALA A 163 -11.83 5.64 12.11
N PHE A 164 -11.73 4.93 10.99
CA PHE A 164 -12.69 5.02 9.90
C PHE A 164 -14.06 4.47 10.29
N ALA A 165 -14.13 3.29 10.92
CA ALA A 165 -15.38 2.73 11.42
C ALA A 165 -16.08 3.66 12.42
N GLU A 166 -15.32 4.30 13.32
CA GLU A 166 -15.87 5.25 14.28
C GLU A 166 -16.36 6.55 13.60
N LEU A 167 -15.67 7.03 12.57
CA LEU A 167 -16.15 8.15 11.75
C LEU A 167 -17.46 7.79 11.03
N LEU A 168 -17.59 6.58 10.47
CA LEU A 168 -18.85 6.13 9.86
C LEU A 168 -19.98 6.10 10.89
N HIS A 169 -19.71 5.57 12.09
CA HIS A 169 -20.68 5.54 13.18
C HIS A 169 -21.12 6.95 13.61
N ILE A 170 -20.17 7.88 13.82
CA ILE A 170 -20.47 9.29 14.16
C ILE A 170 -21.30 9.96 13.06
N ALA A 171 -21.01 9.68 11.80
CA ALA A 171 -21.76 10.21 10.65
C ALA A 171 -23.15 9.58 10.48
N GLY A 172 -23.52 8.56 11.28
CA GLY A 172 -24.74 7.80 11.14
C GLY A 172 -24.79 6.99 9.84
N VAL A 173 -23.64 6.59 9.30
CA VAL A 173 -23.55 5.72 8.11
C VAL A 173 -23.72 4.28 8.56
N ARG A 174 -24.67 3.57 7.94
CA ARG A 174 -24.87 2.14 8.19
C ARG A 174 -23.87 1.37 7.32
N PHE A 175 -23.05 0.53 7.93
CA PHE A 175 -22.09 -0.29 7.21
C PHE A 175 -22.04 -1.70 7.79
N ALA A 176 -21.56 -2.65 6.99
CA ALA A 176 -21.25 -4.00 7.41
C ALA A 176 -19.84 -4.39 6.94
N VAL A 177 -19.29 -5.46 7.51
CA VAL A 177 -18.02 -6.07 7.09
C VAL A 177 -18.22 -7.55 6.78
N LEU A 178 -17.30 -8.15 6.01
CA LEU A 178 -17.33 -9.58 5.70
C LEU A 178 -16.75 -10.47 6.82
N GLY A 179 -16.04 -9.89 7.79
CA GLY A 179 -15.48 -10.62 8.92
C GLY A 179 -14.53 -11.75 8.50
N GLU A 180 -14.80 -12.98 8.97
CA GLU A 180 -14.00 -14.17 8.66
C GLU A 180 -14.10 -14.60 7.18
N ALA A 181 -15.15 -14.19 6.46
CA ALA A 181 -15.34 -14.53 5.05
C ALA A 181 -14.41 -13.73 4.10
N GLU A 182 -13.85 -12.60 4.57
CA GLU A 182 -12.95 -11.77 3.75
C GLU A 182 -11.56 -12.40 3.62
N ALA A 183 -11.06 -12.57 2.39
CA ALA A 183 -9.66 -12.93 2.15
C ALA A 183 -8.83 -11.71 1.69
N CYS A 184 -7.55 -11.93 1.41
CA CYS A 184 -6.69 -10.93 0.77
C CYS A 184 -7.22 -10.61 -0.62
N SER A 185 -7.11 -9.35 -1.06
CA SER A 185 -7.50 -8.96 -2.42
C SER A 185 -6.67 -9.65 -3.51
N GLY A 186 -5.55 -10.29 -3.14
CA GLY A 186 -4.61 -10.95 -4.04
C GLY A 186 -3.52 -10.02 -4.60
N ASP A 187 -3.52 -8.72 -4.24
CA ASP A 187 -2.57 -7.74 -4.76
C ASP A 187 -1.09 -8.18 -4.60
N PRO A 188 -0.59 -8.59 -3.42
CA PRO A 188 0.83 -8.95 -3.30
C PRO A 188 1.22 -10.14 -4.20
N ALA A 189 0.36 -11.14 -4.35
CA ALA A 189 0.58 -12.27 -5.25
C ALA A 189 0.67 -11.80 -6.70
N ARG A 190 -0.30 -10.99 -7.13
CA ARG A 190 -0.33 -10.45 -8.50
C ARG A 190 0.89 -9.60 -8.81
N ARG A 191 1.28 -8.73 -7.88
CA ARG A 191 2.44 -7.83 -8.04
C ARG A 191 3.78 -8.55 -8.02
N LEU A 192 3.85 -9.70 -7.36
CA LEU A 192 5.01 -10.58 -7.42
C LEU A 192 5.06 -11.37 -8.74
N GLY A 193 3.92 -11.57 -9.40
CA GLY A 193 3.79 -12.37 -10.63
C GLY A 193 3.15 -13.74 -10.42
N ASN A 194 2.66 -14.06 -9.23
CA ASN A 194 1.94 -15.30 -8.97
C ASN A 194 0.45 -15.15 -9.34
N GLU A 195 0.16 -15.21 -10.65
CA GLU A 195 -1.19 -15.01 -11.17
C GLU A 195 -2.17 -16.10 -10.70
N PHE A 196 -1.72 -17.35 -10.47
CA PHE A 196 -2.58 -18.41 -9.96
C PHE A 196 -3.12 -18.10 -8.56
N VAL A 197 -2.24 -17.69 -7.63
CA VAL A 197 -2.67 -17.32 -6.27
C VAL A 197 -3.56 -16.07 -6.30
N PHE A 198 -3.26 -15.11 -7.17
CA PHE A 198 -4.15 -13.96 -7.38
C PHE A 198 -5.55 -14.38 -7.84
N GLN A 199 -5.65 -15.19 -8.90
CA GLN A 199 -6.93 -15.64 -9.46
C GLN A 199 -7.75 -16.46 -8.47
N MET A 200 -7.09 -17.35 -7.72
CA MET A 200 -7.74 -18.13 -6.66
C MET A 200 -8.37 -17.23 -5.59
N LEU A 201 -7.59 -16.29 -5.04
CA LEU A 201 -8.09 -15.37 -4.01
C LEU A 201 -9.17 -14.44 -4.56
N ALA A 202 -8.97 -13.92 -5.77
CA ALA A 202 -9.93 -13.02 -6.40
C ALA A 202 -11.25 -13.73 -6.71
N GLN A 203 -11.24 -14.95 -7.24
CA GLN A 203 -12.46 -15.73 -7.48
C GLN A 203 -13.19 -16.05 -6.18
N GLN A 204 -12.48 -16.50 -5.14
CA GLN A 204 -13.09 -16.72 -3.81
C GLN A 204 -13.76 -15.45 -3.27
N ASN A 205 -13.07 -14.30 -3.37
CA ASN A 205 -13.64 -13.03 -2.92
C ASN A 205 -14.83 -12.60 -3.79
N ILE A 206 -14.79 -12.85 -5.10
CA ILE A 206 -15.91 -12.54 -6.01
C ILE A 206 -17.14 -13.35 -5.63
N GLU A 207 -16.98 -14.66 -5.42
CA GLU A 207 -18.07 -15.53 -4.95
C GLU A 207 -18.65 -15.01 -3.64
N THR A 208 -17.79 -14.69 -2.67
CA THR A 208 -18.20 -14.14 -1.36
C THR A 208 -18.95 -12.81 -1.50
N LEU A 209 -18.45 -11.90 -2.34
CA LEU A 209 -19.05 -10.59 -2.59
C LEU A 209 -20.40 -10.69 -3.31
N ASP A 210 -20.49 -11.58 -4.31
CA ASP A 210 -21.72 -11.82 -5.05
C ASP A 210 -22.80 -12.46 -4.17
N GLU A 211 -22.44 -13.45 -3.34
CA GLU A 211 -23.32 -14.05 -2.34
C GLU A 211 -23.81 -13.03 -1.31
N ALA A 212 -22.94 -12.12 -0.88
CA ALA A 212 -23.28 -11.00 0.00
C ALA A 212 -24.17 -9.94 -0.67
N GLY A 213 -24.31 -9.96 -2.00
CA GLY A 213 -25.08 -8.98 -2.75
C GLY A 213 -24.34 -7.65 -3.02
N ALA A 214 -23.01 -7.66 -3.00
CA ALA A 214 -22.18 -6.46 -3.16
C ALA A 214 -22.39 -5.73 -4.51
N GLY A 215 -22.94 -6.38 -5.53
CA GLY A 215 -23.31 -5.72 -6.79
C GLY A 215 -24.39 -4.63 -6.65
N ARG A 216 -25.07 -4.54 -5.49
CA ARG A 216 -26.11 -3.55 -5.18
C ARG A 216 -25.67 -2.50 -4.15
N THR A 217 -24.44 -2.59 -3.64
CA THR A 217 -23.94 -1.78 -2.52
C THR A 217 -22.54 -1.28 -2.82
N VAL A 218 -22.24 -0.03 -2.43
CA VAL A 218 -20.89 0.53 -2.65
C VAL A 218 -19.91 -0.09 -1.66
N ILE A 219 -18.79 -0.60 -2.17
CA ILE A 219 -17.69 -1.10 -1.36
C ILE A 219 -16.77 0.07 -1.02
N VAL A 220 -16.46 0.27 0.27
CA VAL A 220 -15.45 1.23 0.70
C VAL A 220 -14.20 0.51 1.17
N ALA A 221 -13.03 0.89 0.66
CA ALA A 221 -11.74 0.32 1.06
C ALA A 221 -10.84 1.39 1.67
N THR A 222 -10.15 1.04 2.76
CA THR A 222 -9.11 1.91 3.39
C THR A 222 -7.71 1.71 2.81
N CYS A 223 -7.54 0.68 1.96
CA CYS A 223 -6.29 0.38 1.30
C CYS A 223 -6.40 0.70 -0.19
N PRO A 224 -5.55 1.60 -0.73
CA PRO A 224 -5.52 1.88 -2.17
C PRO A 224 -5.21 0.67 -3.04
N HIS A 225 -4.48 -0.32 -2.52
CA HIS A 225 -4.21 -1.56 -3.25
C HIS A 225 -5.47 -2.41 -3.40
N CYS A 226 -6.23 -2.58 -2.30
CA CYS A 226 -7.53 -3.27 -2.36
C CYS A 226 -8.53 -2.50 -3.23
N PHE A 227 -8.59 -1.17 -3.09
CA PHE A 227 -9.40 -0.31 -3.96
C PHE A 227 -9.09 -0.55 -5.45
N ASN A 228 -7.81 -0.60 -5.81
CA ASN A 228 -7.39 -0.88 -7.19
C ASN A 228 -7.75 -2.30 -7.64
N SER A 229 -7.46 -3.31 -6.81
CA SER A 229 -7.75 -4.70 -7.18
C SER A 229 -9.25 -4.95 -7.35
N LEU A 230 -10.07 -4.53 -6.38
CA LEU A 230 -11.52 -4.71 -6.45
C LEU A 230 -12.13 -3.92 -7.61
N GLY A 231 -11.72 -2.66 -7.81
CA GLY A 231 -12.35 -1.78 -8.79
C GLY A 231 -11.87 -1.96 -10.24
N ARG A 232 -10.62 -2.40 -10.47
CA ARG A 232 -10.02 -2.44 -11.81
C ARG A 232 -9.55 -3.82 -12.26
N GLU A 233 -9.29 -4.70 -11.32
CA GLU A 233 -8.67 -6.00 -11.62
C GLU A 233 -9.66 -7.14 -11.57
N TYR A 234 -10.58 -7.13 -10.60
CA TYR A 234 -11.64 -8.14 -10.48
C TYR A 234 -12.58 -8.19 -11.69
N PRO A 235 -12.83 -7.08 -12.43
CA PRO A 235 -13.60 -7.15 -13.68
C PRO A 235 -13.02 -8.11 -14.72
N GLN A 236 -11.69 -8.36 -14.71
CA GLN A 236 -11.04 -9.33 -15.60
C GLN A 236 -11.45 -10.77 -15.31
N LEU A 237 -12.00 -11.02 -14.11
CA LEU A 237 -12.49 -12.31 -13.62
C LEU A 237 -14.02 -12.33 -13.45
N GLY A 238 -14.73 -11.30 -13.93
CA GLY A 238 -16.20 -11.21 -13.88
C GLY A 238 -16.77 -10.48 -12.67
N GLY A 239 -15.96 -10.13 -11.65
CA GLY A 239 -16.41 -9.39 -10.48
C GLY A 239 -16.39 -7.88 -10.71
N THR A 240 -17.57 -7.26 -10.89
CA THR A 240 -17.68 -5.82 -11.11
C THR A 240 -18.43 -5.16 -9.97
N TYR A 241 -17.76 -4.25 -9.26
CA TYR A 241 -18.29 -3.58 -8.08
C TYR A 241 -18.06 -2.07 -8.14
N GLU A 242 -18.98 -1.30 -7.56
CA GLU A 242 -18.70 0.10 -7.26
C GLU A 242 -17.81 0.17 -6.02
N VAL A 243 -16.57 0.63 -6.20
CA VAL A 243 -15.60 0.71 -5.11
C VAL A 243 -15.15 2.16 -4.94
N VAL A 244 -15.12 2.64 -3.70
CA VAL A 244 -14.58 3.95 -3.33
C VAL A 244 -13.49 3.80 -2.27
N HIS A 245 -12.53 4.71 -2.29
CA HIS A 245 -11.53 4.80 -1.24
C HIS A 245 -12.10 5.56 -0.03
N HIS A 246 -11.65 5.23 1.19
CA HIS A 246 -12.17 5.86 2.42
C HIS A 246 -12.03 7.38 2.40
N THR A 247 -10.98 7.92 1.79
CA THR A 247 -10.81 9.38 1.68
C THR A 247 -11.86 10.04 0.79
N GLN A 248 -12.34 9.35 -0.25
CA GLN A 248 -13.42 9.87 -1.10
C GLN A 248 -14.72 9.94 -0.30
N LEU A 249 -15.03 8.88 0.46
CA LEU A 249 -16.22 8.87 1.32
C LEU A 249 -16.13 9.89 2.46
N LEU A 250 -14.99 9.98 3.15
CA LEU A 250 -14.80 10.95 4.23
C LEU A 250 -14.90 12.40 3.74
N SER A 251 -14.31 12.73 2.58
CA SER A 251 -14.47 14.08 1.99
C SER A 251 -15.94 14.38 1.69
N ARG A 252 -16.67 13.42 1.11
CA ARG A 252 -18.11 13.55 0.86
C ARG A 252 -18.91 13.77 2.15
N LEU A 253 -18.65 12.99 3.20
CA LEU A 253 -19.35 13.11 4.49
C LEU A 253 -19.07 14.46 5.17
N VAL A 254 -17.88 15.04 4.98
CA VAL A 254 -17.57 16.41 5.43
C VAL A 254 -18.34 17.44 4.62
N ALA A 255 -18.36 17.32 3.29
CA ALA A 255 -19.11 18.23 2.41
C ALA A 255 -20.63 18.20 2.69
N GLU A 256 -21.17 17.03 3.05
CA GLU A 256 -22.57 16.84 3.46
C GLU A 256 -22.87 17.33 4.89
N GLY A 257 -21.86 17.76 5.65
CA GLY A 257 -22.00 18.20 7.05
C GLY A 257 -22.25 17.07 8.05
N ARG A 258 -22.17 15.80 7.62
CA ARG A 258 -22.32 14.61 8.49
C ARG A 258 -21.11 14.38 9.38
N LEU A 259 -19.94 14.82 8.92
CA LEU A 259 -18.72 14.91 9.72
C LEU A 259 -18.29 16.37 9.78
N THR A 260 -18.28 16.93 10.99
CA THR A 260 -17.82 18.31 11.19
C THR A 260 -16.60 18.30 12.11
N PRO A 261 -15.38 18.47 11.56
CA PRO A 261 -14.18 18.65 12.37
C PRO A 261 -14.29 19.96 13.16
N ILE A 262 -14.28 19.90 14.49
CA ILE A 262 -14.53 21.05 15.37
C ILE A 262 -13.44 21.27 16.41
N THR A 263 -12.71 20.23 16.78
CA THR A 263 -11.58 20.32 17.72
C THR A 263 -10.33 20.72 16.94
N PRO A 264 -9.69 21.87 17.24
CA PRO A 264 -8.49 22.27 16.55
C PRO A 264 -7.32 21.32 16.82
N ILE A 265 -6.48 21.12 15.81
CA ILE A 265 -5.22 20.38 15.90
C ILE A 265 -4.11 21.33 15.46
N ASP A 266 -3.32 21.85 16.40
CA ASP A 266 -2.13 22.65 16.07
C ASP A 266 -0.97 21.70 15.76
N ALA A 267 -0.85 21.33 14.49
CA ALA A 267 0.22 20.50 13.97
C ALA A 267 0.52 20.86 12.51
N LEU A 268 1.80 20.80 12.14
CA LEU A 268 2.27 20.83 10.76
C LEU A 268 2.27 19.43 10.17
N VAL A 269 1.50 19.22 9.11
CA VAL A 269 1.36 17.94 8.43
C VAL A 269 1.95 18.01 7.04
N THR A 270 2.75 17.00 6.69
CA THR A 270 3.10 16.74 5.30
C THR A 270 2.45 15.45 4.82
N TYR A 271 1.94 15.42 3.60
CA TYR A 271 1.16 14.29 3.08
C TYR A 271 1.96 13.47 2.07
N HIS A 272 2.02 12.16 2.29
CA HIS A 272 2.53 11.18 1.33
C HIS A 272 1.39 10.62 0.49
N ASP A 273 1.38 10.96 -0.80
CA ASP A 273 0.46 10.43 -1.81
C ASP A 273 0.72 8.93 -2.09
N PRO A 274 -0.19 8.02 -1.72
CA PRO A 274 -0.05 6.61 -2.07
C PRO A 274 -0.14 6.43 -3.58
N CYS A 275 0.82 5.72 -4.17
CA CYS A 275 0.88 5.56 -5.63
C CYS A 275 -0.38 4.90 -6.23
N TYR A 276 -0.96 3.91 -5.54
CA TYR A 276 -2.20 3.26 -5.99
C TYR A 276 -3.43 4.15 -5.87
N LEU A 277 -3.43 5.13 -4.95
CA LEU A 277 -4.53 6.11 -4.87
C LEU A 277 -4.33 7.19 -5.92
N GLY A 278 -3.12 7.74 -6.01
CA GLY A 278 -2.73 8.81 -6.91
C GLY A 278 -2.52 8.36 -8.35
N ARG A 279 -1.32 7.87 -8.71
CA ARG A 279 -0.99 7.60 -10.12
C ARG A 279 -1.88 6.55 -10.77
N HIS A 280 -2.25 5.51 -10.03
CA HIS A 280 -3.14 4.50 -10.58
C HIS A 280 -4.60 4.99 -10.63
N ASN A 281 -5.10 5.71 -9.62
CA ASN A 281 -6.54 6.01 -9.49
C ASN A 281 -6.94 7.49 -9.49
N SER A 282 -6.01 8.40 -9.76
CA SER A 282 -6.19 9.87 -9.79
C SER A 282 -6.78 10.49 -8.52
N GLY A 283 -6.68 9.81 -7.37
CA GLY A 283 -7.27 10.19 -6.09
C GLY A 283 -6.44 11.18 -5.27
N TYR A 284 -6.15 12.36 -5.81
CA TYR A 284 -5.28 13.35 -5.14
C TYR A 284 -6.00 14.35 -4.24
N THR A 285 -7.22 14.74 -4.60
CA THR A 285 -7.95 15.83 -3.95
C THR A 285 -8.58 15.43 -2.59
N PRO A 286 -9.28 14.29 -2.46
CA PRO A 286 -10.02 13.98 -1.23
C PRO A 286 -9.17 13.96 0.05
N PRO A 287 -7.95 13.38 0.08
CA PRO A 287 -7.11 13.43 1.28
C PRO A 287 -6.76 14.87 1.71
N ARG A 288 -6.59 15.78 0.74
CA ARG A 288 -6.24 17.18 1.00
C ARG A 288 -7.42 17.99 1.52
N GLU A 289 -8.62 17.75 0.97
CA GLU A 289 -9.86 18.36 1.47
C GLU A 289 -10.14 17.96 2.92
N ILE A 290 -9.91 16.68 3.26
CA ILE A 290 -10.00 16.18 4.63
C ILE A 290 -9.06 16.95 5.56
N LEU A 291 -7.78 17.06 5.19
CA LEU A 291 -6.79 17.76 6.01
C LEU A 291 -7.10 19.25 6.14
N ALA A 292 -7.52 19.90 5.05
CA ALA A 292 -7.89 21.31 5.06
C ALA A 292 -9.16 21.60 5.91
N GLY A 293 -10.03 20.61 6.06
CA GLY A 293 -11.22 20.71 6.90
C GLY A 293 -10.95 20.68 8.41
N VAL A 294 -9.75 20.30 8.84
CA VAL A 294 -9.39 20.23 10.27
C VAL A 294 -8.94 21.61 10.77
N PRO A 295 -9.63 22.23 11.75
CA PRO A 295 -9.26 23.54 12.27
C PRO A 295 -7.85 23.54 12.88
N GLY A 296 -7.06 24.59 12.64
CA GLY A 296 -5.71 24.74 13.18
C GLY A 296 -4.63 23.90 12.48
N LEU A 297 -5.00 22.90 11.68
CA LEU A 297 -4.05 22.04 11.01
C LEU A 297 -3.36 22.80 9.88
N ARG A 298 -2.03 22.80 9.90
CA ARG A 298 -1.21 23.41 8.84
C ARG A 298 -0.71 22.29 7.93
N THR A 299 -0.78 22.47 6.62
CA THR A 299 -0.27 21.49 5.66
C THR A 299 0.87 22.08 4.84
N GLN A 300 1.89 21.25 4.57
CA GLN A 300 2.99 21.58 3.69
C GLN A 300 3.34 20.39 2.80
N GLU A 301 3.28 20.59 1.49
CA GLU A 301 3.59 19.56 0.50
C GLU A 301 5.10 19.36 0.39
N MET A 302 5.53 18.10 0.30
CA MET A 302 6.88 17.75 -0.13
C MET A 302 7.10 18.17 -1.58
N HIS A 303 8.36 18.46 -1.96
CA HIS A 303 8.69 18.92 -3.31
C HIS A 303 8.29 17.92 -4.40
N ARG A 304 8.38 16.62 -4.10
CA ARG A 304 7.81 15.51 -4.89
C ARG A 304 6.46 15.12 -4.27
N CYS A 305 5.35 15.60 -4.84
CA CYS A 305 3.98 15.25 -4.44
C CYS A 305 3.09 14.99 -5.66
N LYS A 306 1.88 14.51 -5.41
CA LYS A 306 0.87 14.15 -6.42
C LYS A 306 1.41 13.19 -7.47
N GLU A 307 1.24 13.46 -8.77
CA GLU A 307 1.75 12.66 -9.89
C GLU A 307 3.27 12.47 -9.83
N ARG A 308 3.99 13.48 -9.31
CA ARG A 308 5.46 13.44 -9.11
C ARG A 308 5.89 12.88 -7.75
N GLY A 309 4.96 12.33 -6.96
CA GLY A 309 5.24 11.79 -5.62
C GLY A 309 6.25 10.64 -5.62
N PHE A 310 7.18 10.64 -4.68
CA PHE A 310 8.15 9.53 -4.54
C PHE A 310 7.54 8.37 -3.76
N CYS A 311 7.87 7.13 -4.13
CA CYS A 311 7.25 5.91 -3.57
C CYS A 311 7.64 5.69 -2.10
N CYS A 312 6.78 5.02 -1.31
CA CYS A 312 7.12 4.54 0.03
C CYS A 312 7.98 3.26 0.02
N GLY A 313 8.09 2.58 -1.12
CA GLY A 313 8.89 1.35 -1.27
C GLY A 313 8.16 0.03 -1.09
N ALA A 314 6.89 -0.01 -0.64
CA ALA A 314 6.18 -1.27 -0.37
C ALA A 314 5.54 -1.98 -1.58
N GLY A 315 5.18 -1.23 -2.63
CA GLY A 315 4.48 -1.78 -3.81
C GLY A 315 5.30 -2.83 -4.56
N GLY A 316 4.72 -3.52 -5.54
CA GLY A 316 5.47 -4.57 -6.25
C GLY A 316 5.81 -5.79 -5.38
N ALA A 317 5.03 -6.02 -4.30
CA ALA A 317 5.30 -6.97 -3.22
C ALA A 317 6.59 -6.72 -2.40
N ARG A 318 7.22 -5.54 -2.57
CA ARG A 318 8.49 -5.17 -1.92
C ARG A 318 8.39 -5.04 -0.40
N MET A 319 7.19 -4.90 0.16
CA MET A 319 6.97 -4.99 1.62
C MET A 319 7.46 -6.34 2.20
N TRP A 320 7.49 -7.39 1.38
CA TRP A 320 7.83 -8.76 1.77
C TRP A 320 9.24 -9.17 1.32
N MET A 321 10.01 -8.23 0.79
CA MET A 321 11.32 -8.49 0.20
C MET A 321 12.33 -7.45 0.69
N GLU A 322 13.53 -7.89 1.00
CA GLU A 322 14.58 -6.98 1.47
C GLU A 322 15.04 -6.02 0.37
N GLU A 323 15.41 -4.81 0.77
CA GLU A 323 16.03 -3.80 -0.11
C GLU A 323 17.53 -3.78 0.11
N LYS A 324 18.28 -4.22 -0.90
CA LYS A 324 19.74 -4.39 -0.82
C LYS A 324 20.52 -3.38 -1.67
N ILE A 325 19.81 -2.57 -2.47
CA ILE A 325 20.39 -1.68 -3.46
C ILE A 325 20.29 -0.24 -2.97
N GLY A 326 21.43 0.41 -2.80
CA GLY A 326 21.49 1.83 -2.42
C GLY A 326 20.83 2.13 -1.08
N LYS A 327 20.26 3.32 -0.98
CA LYS A 327 19.51 3.77 0.21
C LYS A 327 18.07 3.32 0.10
N ARG A 328 17.53 2.75 1.19
CA ARG A 328 16.14 2.28 1.24
C ARG A 328 15.16 3.37 0.80
N VAL A 329 14.24 3.03 -0.11
CA VAL A 329 13.26 3.97 -0.68
C VAL A 329 12.42 4.67 0.39
N ASN A 330 11.98 3.95 1.44
CA ASN A 330 11.20 4.54 2.51
C ASN A 330 12.01 5.57 3.32
N VAL A 331 13.30 5.33 3.56
CA VAL A 331 14.20 6.25 4.26
C VAL A 331 14.45 7.49 3.42
N GLU A 332 14.71 7.33 2.12
CA GLU A 332 14.82 8.46 1.19
C GLU A 332 13.55 9.31 1.20
N ARG A 333 12.37 8.68 1.17
CA ARG A 333 11.11 9.43 1.22
C ARG A 333 10.89 10.16 2.55
N VAL A 334 11.25 9.53 3.67
CA VAL A 334 11.13 10.16 4.99
C VAL A 334 12.10 11.32 5.15
N ASP A 335 13.29 11.28 4.56
CA ASP A 335 14.20 12.43 4.57
C ASP A 335 13.59 13.65 3.87
N GLU A 336 12.85 13.47 2.77
CA GLU A 336 12.11 14.56 2.13
C GLU A 336 11.00 15.12 3.02
N ALA A 337 10.33 14.24 3.77
CA ALA A 337 9.26 14.62 4.68
C ALA A 337 9.84 15.43 5.86
N LEU A 338 10.90 14.92 6.49
CA LEU A 338 11.54 15.53 7.65
C LEU A 338 12.26 16.83 7.33
N ALA A 339 12.68 17.05 6.08
CA ALA A 339 13.24 18.33 5.65
C ALA A 339 12.27 19.52 5.80
N LEU A 340 10.96 19.24 5.95
CA LEU A 340 9.92 20.23 6.22
C LEU A 340 9.65 20.43 7.72
N ASP A 341 10.36 19.71 8.59
CA ASP A 341 10.19 19.72 10.05
C ASP A 341 8.74 19.46 10.53
N PRO A 342 7.98 18.49 9.92
CA PRO A 342 6.57 18.28 10.23
C PRO A 342 6.36 17.66 11.61
N ASP A 343 5.21 17.90 12.22
CA ASP A 343 4.74 17.16 13.41
C ASP A 343 4.15 15.80 13.01
N VAL A 344 3.55 15.71 11.83
CA VAL A 344 2.94 14.47 11.32
C VAL A 344 3.29 14.25 9.85
N VAL A 345 3.75 13.03 9.53
CA VAL A 345 3.79 12.51 8.17
C VAL A 345 2.50 11.73 7.93
N SER A 346 1.56 12.32 7.20
CA SER A 346 0.26 11.70 6.95
C SER A 346 0.22 10.91 5.64
N THR A 347 -0.61 9.87 5.58
CA THR A 347 -0.88 9.12 4.35
C THR A 347 -2.31 8.60 4.34
N ALA A 348 -2.70 7.89 3.28
CA ALA A 348 -4.00 7.24 3.15
C ALA A 348 -3.86 5.79 2.66
N CYS A 349 -2.84 5.08 3.13
CA CYS A 349 -2.51 3.72 2.71
C CYS A 349 -1.84 2.96 3.84
N PRO A 350 -2.32 1.76 4.21
CA PRO A 350 -1.75 0.99 5.30
C PRO A 350 -0.32 0.51 5.00
N PHE A 351 0.01 0.16 3.76
CA PHE A 351 1.40 -0.19 3.41
C PHE A 351 2.33 1.02 3.52
N CYS A 352 1.89 2.20 3.10
CA CYS A 352 2.67 3.43 3.28
C CYS A 352 2.84 3.75 4.78
N LEU A 353 1.80 3.55 5.59
CA LEU A 353 1.84 3.76 7.04
C LEU A 353 2.92 2.90 7.72
N VAL A 354 3.03 1.62 7.33
CA VAL A 354 4.09 0.73 7.83
C VAL A 354 5.46 1.22 7.38
N MET A 355 5.67 1.42 6.07
CA MET A 355 6.98 1.77 5.53
C MET A 355 7.51 3.11 6.03
N LEU A 356 6.65 4.13 6.08
CA LEU A 356 7.02 5.46 6.56
C LEU A 356 7.21 5.45 8.09
N GLY A 357 6.35 4.73 8.82
CA GLY A 357 6.50 4.58 10.27
C GLY A 357 7.80 3.87 10.65
N ASP A 358 8.23 2.87 9.89
CA ASP A 358 9.49 2.16 10.14
C ASP A 358 10.70 3.06 9.85
N ALA A 359 10.64 3.84 8.77
CA ALA A 359 11.69 4.80 8.46
C ALA A 359 11.75 5.94 9.50
N VAL A 360 10.62 6.49 9.94
CA VAL A 360 10.59 7.49 11.02
C VAL A 360 11.11 6.90 12.33
N ALA A 361 10.74 5.67 12.69
CA ALA A 361 11.25 5.01 13.88
C ALA A 361 12.78 4.81 13.84
N ALA A 362 13.33 4.43 12.69
CA ALA A 362 14.78 4.35 12.49
C ALA A 362 15.45 5.73 12.64
N LYS A 363 14.84 6.78 12.09
CA LYS A 363 15.32 8.17 12.20
C LYS A 363 15.23 8.76 13.61
N LYS A 364 14.30 8.29 14.44
CA LYS A 364 14.29 8.63 15.87
C LYS A 364 15.45 7.95 16.59
N GLN A 365 15.65 6.65 16.32
CA GLN A 365 16.73 5.87 16.93
C GLN A 365 18.14 6.39 16.58
N ASP A 366 18.34 6.91 15.37
CA ASP A 366 19.61 7.52 14.94
C ASP A 366 19.77 9.00 15.34
N GLY A 367 18.73 9.61 15.95
CA GLY A 367 18.72 10.99 16.40
C GLY A 367 18.52 12.03 15.30
N THR A 368 18.07 11.64 14.10
CA THR A 368 17.84 12.56 12.97
C THR A 368 16.37 12.92 12.74
N ALA A 369 15.44 12.40 13.55
CA ALA A 369 14.06 12.85 13.67
C ALA A 369 13.72 13.21 15.13
N ARG A 370 12.79 14.14 15.33
CA ARG A 370 12.28 14.45 16.68
C ARG A 370 11.44 13.28 17.20
N GLU A 371 11.48 13.06 18.52
CA GLU A 371 10.74 11.99 19.18
C GLU A 371 9.21 12.10 19.05
N ASP A 372 8.71 13.30 18.81
CA ASP A 372 7.27 13.61 18.70
C ASP A 372 6.70 13.54 17.28
N VAL A 373 7.53 13.27 16.25
CA VAL A 373 7.03 13.10 14.88
C VAL A 373 6.19 11.84 14.76
N ASP A 374 4.92 11.98 14.37
CA ASP A 374 3.99 10.87 14.19
C ASP A 374 3.80 10.50 12.71
N VAL A 375 3.43 9.23 12.45
CA VAL A 375 2.96 8.79 11.12
C VAL A 375 1.53 8.30 11.25
N LEU A 376 0.59 8.97 10.58
CA LEU A 376 -0.85 8.77 10.78
C LEU A 376 -1.64 8.75 9.47
N ASP A 377 -2.70 7.94 9.43
CA ASP A 377 -3.69 8.05 8.36
C ASP A 377 -4.52 9.34 8.50
N VAL A 378 -4.95 9.91 7.37
CA VAL A 378 -5.85 11.08 7.34
C VAL A 378 -7.15 10.87 8.13
N ALA A 379 -7.67 9.63 8.19
CA ALA A 379 -8.85 9.28 8.99
C ALA A 379 -8.58 9.42 10.50
N GLN A 380 -7.36 9.10 10.96
CA GLN A 380 -7.00 9.27 12.37
C GLN A 380 -6.97 10.75 12.75
N LEU A 381 -6.44 11.61 11.86
CA LEU A 381 -6.43 13.07 12.06
C LEU A 381 -7.85 13.64 12.05
N MET A 382 -8.69 13.22 11.11
CA MET A 382 -10.10 13.64 11.08
C MET A 382 -10.83 13.22 12.35
N LEU A 383 -10.67 11.97 12.81
CA LEU A 383 -11.33 11.50 14.03
C LEU A 383 -10.91 12.30 15.26
N ARG A 384 -9.62 12.63 15.40
CA ARG A 384 -9.12 13.50 16.49
C ARG A 384 -9.83 14.86 16.50
N SER A 385 -10.18 15.40 15.34
CA SER A 385 -10.85 16.70 15.22
C SER A 385 -12.37 16.63 15.36
N VAL A 386 -13.00 15.52 14.92
CA VAL A 386 -14.44 15.30 15.04
C VAL A 386 -14.84 14.97 16.48
N LYS A 387 -14.01 14.23 17.22
CA LYS A 387 -14.26 13.98 18.65
C LYS A 387 -14.16 15.29 19.42
N ARG A 388 -15.26 15.71 20.06
CA ARG A 388 -15.17 16.66 21.18
C ARG A 388 -14.36 16.00 22.28
N ASN A 389 -13.39 16.70 22.86
CA ASN A 389 -12.92 16.35 24.19
C ASN A 389 -14.15 16.39 25.12
N ILE A 390 -14.76 15.24 25.39
CA ILE A 390 -15.71 15.10 26.49
C ILE A 390 -14.84 15.18 27.74
N THR A 391 -14.58 16.40 28.21
CA THR A 391 -14.26 16.61 29.62
C THR A 391 -15.45 16.06 30.39
N VAL A 392 -15.30 14.85 30.91
CA VAL A 392 -16.19 14.33 31.95
C VAL A 392 -16.03 15.28 33.11
N VAL A 393 -16.95 16.22 33.25
CA VAL A 393 -17.10 16.99 34.47
C VAL A 393 -17.52 15.98 35.54
N PRO A 394 -16.76 15.81 36.63
CA PRO A 394 -17.22 15.01 37.75
C PRO A 394 -18.57 15.59 38.18
N VAL A 395 -19.61 14.77 38.20
CA VAL A 395 -20.86 15.17 38.83
C VAL A 395 -20.60 15.10 40.33
N ASP A 396 -20.13 16.22 40.89
CA ASP A 396 -20.13 16.43 42.32
C ASP A 396 -21.59 16.53 42.79
N GLY A 397 -22.05 15.49 43.48
CA GLY A 397 -23.00 15.56 44.58
C GLY A 397 -24.48 15.76 44.26
N THR A 398 -25.27 14.72 44.52
CA THR A 398 -26.22 14.66 45.66
C THR A 398 -26.41 13.22 46.11
#